data_AF-A0A951LI83-F1
#
_entry.id   AF-A0A951LI83-F1
#
_cell.length_a   1.000
_cell.length_b   1.000
_cell.length_c   1.000
_cell.angle_alpha   90.00
_cell.angle_beta   90.00
_cell.angle_gamma   90.00
#
_symmetry.space_group_name_H-M   'P 1'
#
loop_
_entity.id
_entity.type
_entity.pdbx_description
1 polymer ?
#
loop_
_entity_poly.entity_id
_entity_poly.type
_entity_poly.pdbx_seq_one_letter_code
_entity_poly.pdbx_strand_id
1 'polypeptide(L)'
;MKIRIQLQLMNHQIDETAEGQDAAALLHFAKQETARRAPFLVRGIINGMSDMGFAGEAVKRSNQASGRHDPPPQSPQDFIDWAVNRGIVTILEP
;
A
#
# COMPACT_ATOMS: atom_id res chain seq x y z
N MET A 1 -10.62 -2.54 12.47
CA MET A 1 -9.28 -3.12 12.30
C MET A 1 -8.25 -2.01 12.45
N LYS A 2 -7.29 -2.16 13.36
CA LYS A 2 -6.23 -1.17 13.59
C LYS A 2 -4.92 -1.66 12.99
N ILE A 3 -4.37 -0.92 12.04
CA ILE A 3 -3.10 -1.28 11.42
C ILE A 3 -2.05 -0.21 11.66
N ARG A 4 -0.82 -0.64 11.89
CA ARG A 4 0.38 0.20 11.87
C ARG A 4 1.07 0.01 10.55
N ILE A 5 1.12 1.06 9.77
CA ILE A 5 1.77 1.07 8.48
C ILE A 5 3.22 1.45 8.72
N GLN A 6 4.12 0.48 8.50
CA GLN A 6 5.57 0.68 8.55
C GLN A 6 6.14 0.63 7.14
N LEU A 7 5.97 1.72 6.40
CA LEU A 7 6.44 1.84 5.01
C LEU A 7 7.81 2.52 5.00
N GLN A 8 8.83 1.84 4.52
CA GLN A 8 10.07 2.50 4.08
C GLN A 8 9.95 2.84 2.60
N LEU A 9 9.77 4.14 2.29
CA LEU A 9 9.76 4.65 0.92
C LEU A 9 11.02 5.50 0.70
N MET A 10 11.96 4.95 -0.08
CA MET A 10 13.26 5.57 -0.43
C MET A 10 14.07 5.99 0.81
N ASN A 11 13.85 7.22 1.31
CA ASN A 11 14.53 7.83 2.46
C ASN A 11 13.57 8.23 3.61
N HIS A 12 12.30 7.84 3.54
CA HIS A 12 11.30 8.16 4.55
C HIS A 12 10.74 6.89 5.18
N GLN A 13 10.84 6.81 6.50
CA GLN A 13 10.13 5.84 7.31
C GLN A 13 8.75 6.43 7.66
N ILE A 14 7.71 5.80 7.14
CA ILE A 14 6.34 6.04 7.54
C ILE A 14 6.08 5.07 8.69
N ASP A 15 5.79 5.61 9.86
CA ASP A 15 5.32 4.85 11.01
C ASP A 15 4.02 5.51 11.47
N GLU A 16 2.94 5.17 10.77
CA GLU A 16 1.62 5.75 11.03
C GLU A 16 0.65 4.65 11.45
N THR A 17 -0.17 4.95 12.46
CA THR A 17 -1.26 4.06 12.85
C THR A 17 -2.51 4.52 12.12
N ALA A 18 -3.04 3.67 11.24
CA ALA A 18 -4.28 3.90 10.52
C ALA A 18 -5.38 3.00 11.12
N GLU A 19 -6.48 3.63 11.52
CA GLU A 19 -7.68 2.93 11.94
C GLU A 19 -8.65 2.89 10.76
N GLY A 20 -8.88 1.70 10.22
CA GLY A 20 -9.81 1.45 9.12
C GLY A 20 -10.87 0.44 9.53
N GLN A 21 -12.10 0.62 9.07
CA GLN A 21 -13.17 -0.33 9.36
C GLN A 21 -13.02 -1.63 8.56
N ASP A 22 -12.39 -1.58 7.37
CA ASP A 22 -12.16 -2.72 6.48
C ASP A 22 -10.88 -2.57 5.62
N ALA A 23 -10.49 -3.64 4.91
CA ALA A 23 -9.29 -3.64 4.06
C ALA A 23 -9.37 -2.65 2.88
N ALA A 24 -10.58 -2.34 2.40
CA ALA A 24 -10.78 -1.36 1.34
C ALA A 24 -10.44 0.06 1.81
N ALA A 25 -10.89 0.45 3.00
CA ALA A 25 -10.55 1.73 3.61
C ALA A 25 -9.04 1.86 3.85
N LEU A 26 -8.37 0.78 4.23
CA LEU A 26 -6.92 0.77 4.45
C LEU A 26 -6.13 0.88 3.15
N LEU A 27 -6.55 0.18 2.10
CA LEU A 27 -5.98 0.34 0.76
C LEU A 27 -6.17 1.77 0.24
N HIS A 28 -7.37 2.34 0.43
CA HIS A 28 -7.66 3.72 0.07
C HIS A 28 -6.74 4.70 0.81
N PHE A 29 -6.60 4.53 2.13
CA PHE A 29 -5.70 5.33 2.95
C PHE A 29 -4.25 5.22 2.48
N ALA A 30 -3.74 4.01 2.23
CA ALA A 30 -2.38 3.79 1.75
C ALA A 30 -2.12 4.47 0.39
N LYS A 31 -3.08 4.43 -0.53
CA LYS A 31 -3.02 5.15 -1.80
C LYS A 31 -2.95 6.67 -1.58
N GLN A 32 -3.83 7.22 -0.75
CA GLN A 32 -3.86 8.66 -0.46
C GLN A 32 -2.55 9.13 0.17
N GLU A 33 -2.01 8.38 1.12
CA GLU A 33 -0.73 8.69 1.76
C GLU A 33 0.44 8.61 0.78
N THR A 34 0.46 7.59 -0.08
CA THR A 34 1.47 7.46 -1.12
C THR A 34 1.39 8.64 -2.11
N ALA A 35 0.18 9.02 -2.52
CA ALA A 35 -0.04 10.17 -3.39
C ALA A 35 0.39 11.49 -2.73
N ARG A 36 0.10 11.70 -1.45
CA ARG A 36 0.46 12.89 -0.68
C ARG A 36 1.97 13.09 -0.62
N ARG A 37 2.73 12.00 -0.53
CA ARG A 37 4.20 12.00 -0.40
C ARG A 37 4.93 11.94 -1.76
N ALA A 38 4.20 11.69 -2.85
CA ALA A 38 4.78 11.60 -4.19
C ALA A 38 5.00 12.97 -4.86
N PRO A 39 5.98 13.11 -5.76
CA PRO A 39 6.15 14.30 -6.60
C PRO A 39 4.89 14.61 -7.42
N PHE A 40 4.66 15.89 -7.75
CA PHE A 40 3.41 16.38 -8.38
C PHE A 40 2.90 15.52 -9.55
N LEU A 41 3.78 15.14 -10.48
CA LEU A 41 3.42 14.30 -11.63
C LEU A 41 3.00 12.88 -11.23
N VAL A 42 3.72 12.29 -10.28
CA VAL A 42 3.43 10.93 -9.77
C VAL A 42 2.15 10.93 -8.94
N ARG A 43 1.93 11.98 -8.15
CA ARG A 43 0.70 12.20 -7.39
C ARG A 43 -0.53 12.23 -8.30
N GLY A 44 -0.44 12.95 -9.43
CA GLY A 44 -1.54 13.00 -10.42
C GLY A 44 -1.88 11.62 -10.98
N ILE A 45 -0.86 10.81 -11.28
CA ILE A 45 -1.04 9.43 -11.74
C ILE A 45 -1.71 8.58 -10.65
N ILE A 46 -1.18 8.58 -9.42
CA ILE A 46 -1.73 7.77 -8.31
C ILE A 46 -3.19 8.14 -8.03
N ASN A 47 -3.52 9.43 -8.01
CA ASN A 47 -4.88 9.91 -7.79
C ASN A 47 -5.85 9.49 -8.90
N GLY A 48 -5.36 9.36 -10.14
CA GLY A 48 -6.14 8.88 -11.28
C GLY A 48 -6.37 7.36 -11.31
N MET A 49 -5.65 6.58 -10.50
CA MET A 49 -5.82 5.13 -10.43
C MET A 49 -6.99 4.74 -9.53
N SER A 50 -7.67 3.64 -9.87
CA SER A 50 -8.53 2.96 -8.89
C SER A 50 -7.68 2.35 -7.78
N ASP A 51 -8.30 2.06 -6.64
CA ASP A 51 -7.59 1.51 -5.48
C ASP A 51 -6.96 0.14 -5.79
N MET A 52 -7.68 -0.74 -6.51
CA MET A 52 -7.12 -2.01 -7.01
C MET A 52 -6.05 -1.81 -8.09
N GLY A 53 -6.17 -0.77 -8.92
CA GLY A 53 -5.13 -0.42 -9.89
C GLY A 53 -3.83 0.00 -9.20
N PHE A 54 -3.94 0.79 -8.14
CA PHE A 54 -2.82 1.17 -7.28
C PHE A 54 -2.19 -0.07 -6.61
N ALA A 55 -3.01 -0.96 -6.05
CA ALA A 55 -2.54 -2.21 -5.44
C ALA A 55 -1.73 -3.07 -6.43
N GLY A 56 -2.23 -3.27 -7.64
CA GLY A 56 -1.53 -4.03 -8.68
C GLY A 56 -0.20 -3.41 -9.10
N GLU A 57 -0.16 -2.09 -9.27
CA GLU A 57 1.08 -1.37 -9.62
C GLU A 57 2.09 -1.38 -8.47
N ALA A 58 1.63 -1.29 -7.22
CA ALA A 58 2.49 -1.41 -6.04
C ALA A 58 3.16 -2.80 -5.96
N VAL A 59 2.39 -3.88 -6.15
CA VAL A 59 2.93 -5.25 -6.20
C VAL A 59 3.91 -5.41 -7.37
N LYS A 60 3.55 -4.93 -8.56
CA LYS A 60 4.42 -4.99 -9.74
C LYS A 60 5.76 -4.28 -9.51
N ARG A 61 5.75 -3.07 -8.94
CA ARG A 61 6.98 -2.32 -8.64
C ARG A 61 7.81 -2.99 -7.54
N SER A 62 7.17 -3.52 -6.51
CA SER A 62 7.84 -4.28 -5.45
C SER A 62 8.50 -5.55 -6.00
N ASN A 63 7.81 -6.26 -6.89
CA ASN A 63 8.34 -7.41 -7.62
C ASN A 63 9.57 -7.04 -8.46
N GLN A 64 9.50 -5.95 -9.23
CA GLN A 64 10.64 -5.45 -10.01
C GLN A 64 11.84 -5.07 -9.13
N ALA A 65 11.60 -4.45 -7.97
CA ALA A 65 12.67 -4.04 -7.05
C ALA A 65 13.30 -5.22 -6.30
N SER A 66 12.52 -6.26 -5.99
CA SER A 66 12.97 -7.42 -5.19
C SER A 66 13.32 -8.66 -6.01
N GLY A 67 13.15 -8.63 -7.34
CA GLY A 67 13.37 -9.77 -8.23
C GLY A 67 12.35 -10.90 -8.05
N ARG A 68 11.14 -10.57 -7.61
CA ARG A 68 10.07 -11.54 -7.30
C ARG A 68 8.93 -11.46 -8.30
N HIS A 69 7.99 -12.41 -8.21
CA HIS A 69 6.89 -12.59 -9.16
C HIS A 69 5.56 -12.89 -8.45
N ASP A 70 5.22 -12.11 -7.43
CA ASP A 70 3.90 -12.25 -6.80
C ASP A 70 2.78 -11.87 -7.79
N PRO A 71 1.64 -12.57 -7.78
CA PRO A 71 0.50 -12.21 -8.61
C PRO A 71 -0.08 -10.86 -8.18
N PRO A 72 -0.73 -10.11 -9.10
CA PRO A 72 -1.49 -8.93 -8.72
C PRO A 72 -2.64 -9.32 -7.78
N PRO A 73 -2.90 -8.53 -6.72
CA PRO A 73 -3.95 -8.81 -5.74
C PRO A 73 -5.32 -8.76 -6.42
N GLN A 74 -6.22 -9.69 -6.06
CA GLN A 74 -7.56 -9.78 -6.62
C GLN A 74 -8.60 -9.07 -5.75
N SER A 75 -8.28 -8.84 -4.47
CA SER A 75 -9.10 -8.11 -3.52
C SER A 75 -8.27 -7.13 -2.67
N PRO A 76 -8.90 -6.13 -2.01
CA PRO A 76 -8.22 -5.30 -1.03
C PRO A 76 -7.61 -6.12 0.11
N GLN A 77 -8.28 -7.20 0.53
CA GLN A 77 -7.77 -8.10 1.56
C GLN A 77 -6.47 -8.78 1.11
N ASP A 78 -6.42 -9.29 -0.13
CA ASP A 78 -5.22 -9.92 -0.69
C ASP A 78 -4.03 -8.95 -0.68
N PHE A 79 -4.29 -7.67 -0.97
CA PHE A 79 -3.25 -6.65 -0.95
C PHE A 79 -2.75 -6.37 0.47
N ILE A 80 -3.65 -6.29 1.45
CA ILE A 80 -3.25 -6.11 2.85
C ILE A 80 -2.45 -7.33 3.34
N ASP A 81 -2.92 -8.54 3.06
CA ASP A 81 -2.22 -9.78 3.43
C ASP A 81 -0.84 -9.85 2.76
N TRP A 82 -0.76 -9.49 1.48
CA TRP A 82 0.52 -9.35 0.77
C TRP A 82 1.43 -8.33 1.45
N ALA A 83 0.93 -7.13 1.74
CA ALA A 83 1.72 -6.06 2.36
C ALA A 83 2.21 -6.45 3.77
N VAL A 84 1.40 -7.16 4.54
CA VAL A 84 1.76 -7.70 5.86
C VAL A 84 2.84 -8.76 5.74
N ASN A 85 2.69 -9.72 4.83
CA ASN A 85 3.69 -10.75 4.57
C ASN A 85 5.03 -10.18 4.08
N ARG A 86 5.01 -8.96 3.50
CA ARG A 86 6.22 -8.24 3.10
C ARG A 86 6.81 -7.33 4.17
N GLY A 87 6.19 -7.24 5.35
CA GLY A 87 6.61 -6.32 6.42
C GLY A 87 6.41 -4.84 6.07
N ILE A 88 5.59 -4.54 5.06
CA ILE A 88 5.25 -3.19 4.62
C ILE A 88 4.15 -2.61 5.52
N VAL A 89 3.26 -3.47 6.01
CA VAL A 89 2.18 -3.15 6.94
C VAL A 89 2.25 -4.11 8.11
N THR A 90 1.92 -3.66 9.31
CA THR A 90 1.76 -4.50 10.50
C THR A 90 0.34 -4.31 11.03
N ILE A 91 -0.43 -5.38 11.21
CA ILE A 91 -1.76 -5.28 11.83
C ILE A 91 -1.54 -5.24 13.35
N LEU A 92 -2.06 -4.22 14.03
CA LEU A 92 -1.93 -4.09 15.49
C LEU A 92 -3.08 -4.75 16.24
N GLU A 93 -4.31 -4.62 15.71
CA GLU A 93 -5.51 -5.27 16.28
C GLU A 93 -6.44 -5.70 15.12
N PRO A 94 -6.78 -7.01 15.03
CA PRO A 94 -7.76 -7.51 14.06
C PRO A 94 -9.18 -6.98 14.32
#